data_AF-A0A959G0R6-F1
#
_entry.id   AF-A0A959G0R6-F1
#
_cell.length_a   1.000
_cell.length_b   1.000
_cell.length_c   1.000
_cell.angle_alpha   90.00
_cell.angle_beta   90.00
_cell.angle_gamma   90.00
#
_symmetry.space_group_name_H-M   'P 1'
#
loop_
_entity.id
_entity.type
_entity.pdbx_description
1 polymer ?
#
loop_
_entity_poly.entity_id
_entity_poly.type
_entity_poly.pdbx_seq_one_letter_code
_entity_poly.pdbx_strand_id
1 'polypeptide(L)'
;ILTGLDTPTPTVDAGGTYTLTATNTENGCVNSSEVTITQDQVAPTVDPGLDGLLNCFNPAIQLDGSASSTGLEFSYTWTTLGGNIVNNATTVNPTIDGPGLYILQLT
;
A
#
# COMPACT_ATOMS: atom_id res chain seq x y z
N ILE A 1 -19.20 5.64 -8.64
CA ILE A 1 -19.25 6.69 -9.68
C ILE A 1 -19.05 8.02 -8.98
N LEU A 2 -17.97 8.72 -9.30
CA LEU A 2 -17.57 9.99 -8.70
C LEU A 2 -18.25 11.18 -9.40
N THR A 3 -18.35 11.14 -10.73
CA THR A 3 -19.01 12.17 -11.55
C THR A 3 -19.59 11.58 -12.85
N GLY A 4 -20.47 12.31 -13.53
CA GLY A 4 -20.97 11.94 -14.86
C GLY A 4 -21.99 10.80 -14.86
N LEU A 5 -22.80 10.67 -13.79
CA LEU A 5 -23.92 9.74 -13.75
C LEU A 5 -24.84 9.97 -14.96
N ASP A 6 -25.30 8.88 -15.57
CA ASP A 6 -26.13 8.88 -16.79
C ASP A 6 -25.47 9.52 -18.03
N THR A 7 -24.14 9.63 -18.04
CA THR A 7 -23.38 10.06 -19.22
C THR A 7 -22.58 8.90 -19.82
N PRO A 8 -22.15 8.99 -21.09
CA PRO A 8 -21.28 7.97 -21.69
C PRO A 8 -19.87 7.91 -21.07
N THR A 9 -19.48 8.91 -20.27
CA THR A 9 -18.13 9.05 -19.73
C THR A 9 -18.15 9.35 -18.22
N PRO A 10 -18.64 8.42 -17.38
CA PRO A 10 -18.61 8.57 -15.93
C PRO A 10 -17.19 8.39 -15.39
N THR A 11 -16.83 9.11 -14.33
CA THR A 11 -15.60 8.85 -13.56
C THR A 11 -15.90 7.89 -12.43
N VAL A 12 -15.06 6.87 -12.23
CA VAL A 12 -15.20 5.86 -11.17
C VAL A 12 -13.90 5.73 -10.38
N ASP A 13 -14.02 5.41 -9.09
CA ASP A 13 -12.93 5.31 -8.11
C ASP A 13 -12.80 3.90 -7.50
N ALA A 14 -13.65 2.97 -7.94
CA ALA A 14 -13.66 1.59 -7.46
C ALA A 14 -13.64 0.61 -8.63
N GLY A 15 -12.97 -0.52 -8.44
CA GLY A 15 -13.11 -1.67 -9.33
C GLY A 15 -14.52 -2.25 -9.30
N GLY A 16 -14.88 -2.97 -10.36
CA GLY A 16 -16.19 -3.59 -10.51
C GLY A 16 -16.65 -3.64 -11.96
N THR A 17 -17.77 -4.31 -12.18
CA THR A 17 -18.45 -4.32 -13.47
C THR A 17 -19.45 -3.17 -13.53
N TYR A 18 -19.30 -2.30 -14.52
CA TYR A 18 -20.18 -1.17 -14.79
C TYR A 18 -20.99 -1.45 -16.04
N THR A 19 -22.31 -1.30 -15.94
CA THR A 19 -23.24 -1.52 -17.05
C THR A 19 -23.78 -0.17 -17.53
N LEU A 20 -23.54 0.16 -18.80
CA LEU A 20 -24.15 1.29 -19.48
C LEU A 20 -25.44 0.80 -20.17
N THR A 21 -26.57 1.40 -19.83
CA THR A 21 -27.86 1.11 -20.47
C THR A 21 -28.33 2.33 -21.24
N ALA A 22 -28.56 2.16 -22.54
CA ALA A 22 -29.11 3.19 -23.42
C ALA A 22 -30.56 2.85 -23.77
N THR A 23 -31.45 3.80 -23.55
CA THR A 23 -32.88 3.68 -23.88
C THR A 23 -33.23 4.68 -24.98
N ASN A 24 -33.79 4.20 -26.08
CA ASN A 24 -34.38 5.06 -27.09
C ASN A 24 -35.74 5.56 -26.58
N THR A 25 -35.86 6.87 -26.39
CA THR A 25 -37.06 7.49 -25.80
C THR A 25 -38.26 7.58 -26.76
N GLU A 26 -38.04 7.36 -28.06
CA GLU A 26 -39.08 7.43 -29.09
C GLU A 26 -39.82 6.10 -29.28
N ASN A 27 -39.11 4.97 -29.14
CA ASN A 27 -39.67 3.64 -29.35
C ASN A 27 -39.50 2.67 -28.15
N GLY A 28 -38.82 3.10 -27.08
CA GLY A 28 -38.62 2.32 -25.87
C GLY A 28 -37.61 1.18 -25.99
N CYS A 29 -36.90 1.03 -27.11
CA CYS A 29 -35.87 0.01 -27.25
C CYS A 29 -34.71 0.29 -26.28
N VAL A 30 -34.22 -0.77 -25.63
CA VAL A 30 -33.10 -0.71 -24.69
C VAL A 30 -31.95 -1.55 -25.21
N ASN A 31 -30.72 -1.04 -25.06
CA ASN A 31 -29.50 -1.80 -25.28
C ASN A 31 -28.52 -1.53 -24.13
N SER A 32 -27.69 -2.50 -23.77
CA SER A 32 -26.72 -2.38 -22.69
C SER A 32 -25.34 -2.88 -23.10
N SER A 33 -24.30 -2.29 -22.51
CA SER A 33 -22.91 -2.70 -22.63
C SER A 33 -22.25 -2.72 -21.26
N GLU A 34 -21.25 -3.58 -21.07
CA GLU A 34 -20.54 -3.73 -19.79
C GLU A 34 -19.06 -3.47 -19.96
N VAL A 35 -18.45 -2.90 -18.92
CA VAL A 35 -17.01 -2.77 -18.77
C VAL A 35 -16.59 -3.24 -17.39
N THR A 36 -15.52 -4.01 -17.31
CA THR A 36 -14.94 -4.45 -16.04
C THR A 36 -13.71 -3.62 -15.74
N ILE A 37 -13.73 -2.93 -14.60
CA ILE A 37 -12.59 -2.19 -14.07
C ILE A 37 -11.93 -3.08 -13.00
N THR A 38 -10.70 -3.52 -13.26
CA THR A 38 -9.89 -4.24 -12.28
C THR A 38 -9.26 -3.25 -11.32
N GLN A 39 -9.46 -3.44 -10.02
CA GLN A 39 -8.72 -2.73 -9.00
C GLN A 39 -7.47 -3.53 -8.65
N ASP A 40 -6.31 -2.86 -8.60
CA ASP A 40 -5.14 -3.47 -8.00
C ASP A 40 -5.31 -3.47 -6.47
N GLN A 41 -5.47 -4.67 -5.91
CA GLN A 41 -5.59 -4.90 -4.48
C GLN A 41 -4.40 -5.69 -3.93
N VAL A 42 -3.26 -5.70 -4.62
CA VAL A 42 -2.05 -6.34 -4.09
C VAL A 42 -1.63 -5.58 -2.83
N ALA A 43 -1.84 -6.20 -1.68
CA ALA A 43 -1.38 -5.67 -0.41
C ALA A 43 0.16 -5.52 -0.44
N PRO A 44 0.73 -4.49 0.21
CA PRO A 44 2.17 -4.38 0.31
C PRO A 44 2.75 -5.58 1.05
N THR A 45 3.88 -6.08 0.56
CA THR A 45 4.71 -7.03 1.28
C THR A 45 5.47 -6.28 2.36
N VAL A 46 5.43 -6.77 3.59
CA VAL A 46 6.19 -6.22 4.72
C VAL A 46 7.14 -7.30 5.23
N ASP A 47 8.43 -7.03 5.14
CA ASP A 47 9.51 -7.89 5.62
C ASP A 47 10.54 -7.02 6.34
N PRO A 48 10.64 -7.10 7.68
CA PRO A 48 11.60 -6.34 8.48
C PRO A 48 13.03 -6.92 8.44
N GLY A 49 13.25 -8.02 7.72
CA GLY A 49 14.52 -8.72 7.67
C GLY A 49 14.72 -9.71 8.82
N LEU A 50 15.95 -10.21 8.94
CA LEU A 50 16.33 -11.17 9.97
C LEU A 50 16.63 -10.50 11.32
N ASP A 51 16.50 -11.27 12.39
CA ASP A 51 16.91 -10.85 13.73
C ASP A 51 18.40 -10.47 13.75
N GLY A 52 18.68 -9.34 14.41
CA GLY A 52 20.04 -8.85 14.60
C GLY A 52 20.60 -9.16 16.00
N LEU A 53 21.93 -9.19 16.11
CA LEU A 53 22.63 -9.36 17.39
C LEU A 53 23.46 -8.12 17.73
N LEU A 54 23.07 -7.44 18.79
CA LEU A 54 23.86 -6.38 19.42
C LEU A 54 24.79 -6.98 20.48
N ASN A 55 26.05 -6.56 20.48
CA ASN A 55 27.03 -6.95 21.49
C ASN A 55 28.04 -5.82 21.71
N CYS A 56 28.99 -6.01 22.64
CA CYS A 56 29.97 -4.97 22.97
C CYS A 56 30.88 -4.56 21.80
N PHE A 57 31.04 -5.41 20.78
CA PHE A 57 31.82 -5.13 19.58
C PHE A 57 30.97 -4.48 18.47
N ASN A 58 29.67 -4.77 18.45
CA ASN A 58 28.67 -4.21 17.53
C ASN A 58 27.55 -3.54 18.35
N PRO A 59 27.79 -2.34 18.88
CA PRO A 59 26.82 -1.64 19.72
C PRO A 59 25.70 -1.00 18.91
N ALA A 60 25.81 -0.97 17.58
CA ALA A 60 24.76 -0.52 16.68
C ALA A 60 24.73 -1.40 15.43
N ILE A 61 23.52 -1.65 14.92
CA ILE A 61 23.28 -2.38 13.67
C ILE A 61 22.21 -1.67 12.84
N GLN A 62 22.23 -1.94 11.54
CA GLN A 62 21.21 -1.48 10.61
C GLN A 62 20.21 -2.61 10.36
N LEU A 63 18.92 -2.33 10.48
CA LEU A 63 17.86 -3.28 10.10
C LEU A 63 17.66 -3.28 8.58
N ASP A 64 17.18 -4.40 8.03
CA ASP A 64 17.01 -4.56 6.59
C ASP A 64 15.56 -4.82 6.19
N GLY A 65 14.84 -3.72 5.89
CA GLY A 65 13.48 -3.78 5.35
C GLY A 65 13.40 -3.93 3.83
N SER A 66 14.51 -4.16 3.11
CA SER A 66 14.56 -4.03 1.64
C SER A 66 13.78 -5.09 0.87
N ALA A 67 13.38 -6.18 1.53
CA ALA A 67 12.48 -7.19 0.98
C ALA A 67 10.99 -6.78 1.04
N SER A 68 10.68 -5.64 1.66
CA SER A 68 9.33 -5.05 1.64
C SER A 68 8.99 -4.42 0.29
N SER A 69 7.70 -4.14 0.05
CA SER A 69 7.25 -3.36 -1.10
C SER A 69 7.95 -2.00 -1.16
N THR A 70 8.38 -1.61 -2.35
CA THR A 70 9.10 -0.35 -2.62
C THR A 70 8.40 0.47 -3.69
N GLY A 71 8.54 1.81 -3.62
CA GLY A 71 7.81 2.74 -4.47
C GLY A 71 7.65 4.11 -3.79
N LEU A 72 7.19 5.11 -4.54
CA LEU A 72 6.89 6.44 -4.00
C LEU A 72 5.53 6.48 -3.29
N GLU A 73 4.70 5.49 -3.55
CA GLU A 73 3.40 5.25 -2.95
C GLU A 73 3.46 4.65 -1.55
N PHE A 74 4.64 4.19 -1.10
CA PHE A 74 4.83 3.60 0.23
C PHE A 74 5.58 4.53 1.17
N SER A 75 5.10 4.59 2.40
CA SER A 75 5.77 5.24 3.52
C SER A 75 6.17 4.21 4.57
N TYR A 76 7.39 4.32 5.10
CA TYR A 76 7.94 3.38 6.08
C TYR A 76 7.91 4.01 7.46
N THR A 77 7.57 3.22 8.46
CA THR A 77 7.72 3.60 9.87
C THR A 77 8.21 2.42 10.68
N TRP A 78 9.30 2.64 11.40
CA TRP A 78 9.83 1.71 12.38
C TRP A 78 9.45 2.16 13.78
N THR A 79 8.95 1.21 14.56
CA THR A 79 8.68 1.38 15.99
C THR A 79 9.40 0.32 16.79
N THR A 80 9.56 0.54 18.09
CA THR A 80 10.24 -0.42 18.96
C THR A 80 9.49 -0.61 20.28
N LEU A 81 9.53 -1.82 20.80
CA LEU A 81 9.12 -2.17 22.15
C LEU A 81 10.36 -2.60 22.93
N GLY A 82 10.84 -1.70 23.80
CA GLY A 82 11.99 -1.94 24.68
C GLY A 82 13.37 -1.69 24.07
N GLY A 83 13.47 -1.34 22.78
CA GLY A 83 14.71 -0.98 22.11
C GLY A 83 14.90 0.53 21.90
N ASN A 84 15.83 0.89 21.01
CA ASN A 84 16.13 2.28 20.65
C ASN A 84 16.49 2.39 19.16
N ILE A 85 15.86 3.35 18.47
CA ILE A 85 16.15 3.68 17.07
C ILE A 85 16.93 4.99 17.06
N VAL A 86 18.17 4.94 16.58
CA VAL A 86 19.10 6.07 16.58
C VAL A 86 18.75 7.07 15.48
N ASN A 87 18.45 6.57 14.28
CA ASN A 87 18.14 7.39 13.12
C ASN A 87 17.29 6.62 12.09
N ASN A 88 16.84 7.35 11.07
CA ASN A 88 16.24 6.78 9.86
C ASN A 88 15.01 5.90 10.14
N ALA A 89 14.25 6.19 11.21
CA ALA A 89 13.05 5.45 11.58
C ALA A 89 11.95 5.44 10.48
N THR A 90 12.04 6.34 9.50
CA THR A 90 11.09 6.43 8.38
C THR A 90 11.70 5.99 7.04
N THR A 91 12.80 5.24 7.07
CA THR A 91 13.42 4.67 5.87
C THR A 91 13.38 3.14 5.91
N VAL A 92 13.79 2.52 4.80
CA VAL A 92 13.89 1.07 4.67
C VAL A 92 14.93 0.47 5.66
N ASN A 93 15.94 1.23 6.05
CA ASN A 93 17.09 0.74 6.80
C ASN A 93 17.46 1.63 7.99
N PRO A 94 16.71 1.58 9.11
CA PRO A 94 17.00 2.34 10.32
C PRO A 94 18.23 1.79 11.04
N THR A 95 18.90 2.66 11.81
CA THR A 95 19.98 2.24 12.72
C THR A 95 19.44 2.10 14.13
N ILE A 96 19.79 1.00 14.80
CA ILE A 96 19.40 0.71 16.18
C ILE A 96 20.64 0.46 17.05
N ASP A 97 20.55 0.72 18.35
CA ASP A 97 21.63 0.47 19.32
C ASP A 97 21.13 -0.14 20.65
N GLY A 98 19.83 -0.46 20.74
CA GLY A 98 19.23 -1.11 21.89
C GLY A 98 18.70 -2.51 21.57
N PRO A 99 18.83 -3.50 22.47
CA PRO A 99 18.08 -4.74 22.32
C PRO A 99 16.59 -4.47 22.49
N GLY A 100 15.73 -5.16 21.75
CA GLY A 100 14.28 -4.99 21.83
C GLY A 100 13.57 -5.57 20.62
N LEU A 101 12.24 -5.48 20.61
CA LEU A 101 11.45 -5.83 19.44
C LEU A 101 11.36 -4.59 18.53
N TYR A 102 11.58 -4.77 17.23
CA TYR A 102 11.44 -3.73 16.22
C TYR A 102 10.37 -4.14 15.22
N ILE A 103 9.50 -3.19 14.88
CA ILE A 103 8.32 -3.43 14.05
C ILE A 103 8.36 -2.46 12.88
N LEU A 104 8.32 -2.99 11.65
CA LEU A 104 8.18 -2.24 10.41
C LEU A 104 6.70 -2.17 10.02
N GLN A 105 6.23 -0.96 9.69
CA GLN A 105 4.92 -0.70 9.13
C GLN A 105 5.05 0.04 7.79
N LEU A 106 4.26 -0.38 6.81
CA LEU A 106 4.06 0.31 5.53
C LEU A 106 2.66 0.93 5.48
N THR A 107 2.56 2.17 5.00
CA THR A 107 1.29 2.87 4.73
C THR A 107 1.29 3.54 3.38
#